data_AF-A0A537P5N4-F1
#
_entry.id   AF-A0A537P5N4-F1
#
_cell.length_a   1.000
_cell.length_b   1.000
_cell.length_c   1.000
_cell.angle_alpha   90.00
_cell.angle_beta   90.00
_cell.angle_gamma   90.00
#
_symmetry.space_group_name_H-M   'P 1'
#
loop_
_entity.id
_entity.type
_entity.pdbx_description
1 polymer ?
#
loop_
_entity_poly.entity_id
_entity_poly.type
_entity_poly.pdbx_seq_one_letter_code
_entity_poly.pdbx_strand_id
1 'polypeptide(L)'
;MKLFATAIAALEAEGETSPARRIVLLHDWSTATLLVKHSPFAERETTAVRRFAAERQFDLAWYPGIAPSEANRYHRMVPPSLHDAALALLGSERSAFLAGYKFDIRPATDDRPFFYRFFRWKLLPELVALRVQGGLVFVDSGYLVSLLALLQAVAAAIILILLPLAPLARERRKPGAPAWWRIAFYFLFLGLAFLLVEIGFIHRFSLFLGHPLTAIAVTLASFLVSAGVGSGMSGRFAERWPNAAIPLAVAAIVALGTVYILVLPPLFA
;
A
#
# COMPACT_ATOMS: atom_id res chain seq x y z
N MET A 1 -2.58 19.06 -1.64
CA MET A 1 -2.27 19.07 -3.09
C MET A 1 -2.81 17.86 -3.85
N LYS A 2 -2.55 16.61 -3.43
CA LYS A 2 -3.11 15.43 -4.12
C LYS A 2 -4.64 15.47 -4.25
N LEU A 3 -5.35 15.91 -3.21
CA LEU A 3 -6.80 16.12 -3.26
C LEU A 3 -7.23 17.09 -4.39
N PHE A 4 -6.50 18.19 -4.53
CA PHE A 4 -6.75 19.21 -5.56
C PHE A 4 -6.51 18.63 -6.97
N ALA A 5 -5.39 17.91 -7.16
CA ALA A 5 -5.10 17.21 -8.40
C ALA A 5 -6.16 16.15 -8.75
N THR A 6 -6.65 15.39 -7.75
CA THR A 6 -7.75 14.43 -7.94
C THR A 6 -9.04 15.11 -8.36
N ALA A 7 -9.42 16.23 -7.74
CA ALA A 7 -10.63 16.96 -8.11
C ALA A 7 -10.55 17.55 -9.53
N ILE A 8 -9.39 18.05 -9.95
CA ILE A 8 -9.16 18.48 -11.33
C ILE A 8 -9.39 17.32 -12.30
N ALA A 9 -8.74 16.17 -12.05
CA ALA A 9 -8.87 15.00 -12.91
C ALA A 9 -10.31 14.47 -12.96
N ALA A 10 -11.04 14.52 -11.84
CA ALA A 10 -12.44 14.11 -11.78
C ALA A 10 -13.34 15.02 -12.62
N LEU A 11 -13.19 16.35 -12.50
CA LEU A 11 -13.95 17.31 -13.31
C LEU A 11 -13.64 17.15 -14.81
N GLU A 12 -12.37 16.96 -15.16
CA GLU A 12 -11.95 16.72 -16.55
C GLU A 12 -12.54 15.41 -17.10
N ALA A 13 -12.61 14.36 -16.28
CA ALA A 13 -13.26 13.10 -16.65
C ALA A 13 -14.78 13.23 -16.84
N GLU A 14 -15.42 14.18 -16.14
CA GLU A 14 -16.82 14.57 -16.38
C GLU A 14 -17.02 15.47 -17.62
N GLY A 15 -15.95 15.78 -18.35
CA GLY A 15 -15.99 16.61 -19.57
C GLY A 15 -15.89 18.11 -19.33
N GLU A 16 -15.55 18.56 -18.12
CA GLU A 16 -15.34 19.98 -17.84
C GLU A 16 -14.04 20.50 -18.46
N THR A 17 -14.14 21.57 -19.26
CA THR A 17 -12.98 22.16 -19.94
C THR A 17 -12.28 23.23 -19.10
N SER A 18 -12.91 23.75 -18.06
CA SER A 18 -12.38 24.81 -17.19
C SER A 18 -12.50 24.47 -15.69
N PRO A 19 -11.83 23.41 -15.20
CA PRO A 19 -11.91 22.96 -13.80
C PRO A 19 -11.52 24.07 -12.80
N ALA A 20 -10.64 24.98 -13.23
CA ALA A 20 -10.22 26.16 -12.47
C ALA A 20 -11.38 27.04 -11.95
N ARG A 21 -12.52 27.08 -12.66
CA ARG A 21 -13.70 27.89 -12.29
C ARG A 21 -14.61 27.22 -11.26
N ARG A 22 -14.42 25.92 -11.03
CA ARG A 22 -15.29 25.03 -10.24
C ARG A 22 -14.65 24.54 -8.96
N ILE A 23 -13.45 25.00 -8.65
CA ILE A 23 -12.68 24.59 -7.48
C ILE A 23 -12.30 25.83 -6.66
N VAL A 24 -12.40 25.71 -5.34
CA VAL A 24 -11.85 26.65 -4.36
C VAL A 24 -11.06 25.86 -3.33
N LEU A 25 -9.87 26.32 -2.98
CA LEU A 25 -8.99 25.72 -1.99
C LEU A 25 -8.56 26.78 -0.98
N LEU A 26 -8.87 26.51 0.29
CA LEU A 26 -8.43 27.29 1.43
C LEU A 26 -7.77 26.38 2.47
N HIS A 27 -6.87 26.92 3.28
CA HIS A 27 -6.19 26.13 4.29
C HIS A 27 -5.77 26.96 5.49
N ASP A 28 -5.55 26.29 6.62
CA ASP A 28 -4.79 26.80 7.75
C ASP A 28 -3.46 26.02 7.88
N TRP A 29 -2.83 26.06 9.05
CA TRP A 29 -1.61 25.33 9.34
C TRP A 29 -1.77 23.80 9.46
N SER A 30 -2.99 23.31 9.68
CA SER A 30 -3.31 21.91 10.01
C SER A 30 -4.29 21.26 9.02
N THR A 31 -5.10 22.06 8.34
CA THR A 31 -6.28 21.63 7.61
C THR A 31 -6.35 22.35 6.26
N ALA A 32 -6.70 21.61 5.21
CA ALA A 32 -7.05 22.17 3.91
C ALA A 32 -8.49 21.79 3.55
N THR A 33 -9.28 22.78 3.15
CA THR A 33 -10.66 22.60 2.70
C THR A 33 -10.72 22.82 1.20
N LEU A 34 -11.18 21.80 0.48
CA LEU A 34 -11.43 21.86 -0.96
C LEU A 34 -12.93 21.91 -1.20
N LEU A 35 -13.39 22.94 -1.90
CA LEU A 35 -14.76 23.06 -2.35
C LEU A 35 -14.81 22.81 -3.86
N VAL A 36 -15.73 21.95 -4.28
CA VAL A 36 -15.94 21.61 -5.69
C VAL A 36 -17.43 21.76 -6.00
N LYS A 37 -17.75 22.36 -7.14
CA LYS A 37 -19.13 22.62 -7.57
C LYS A 37 -19.31 22.25 -9.04
N HIS A 38 -20.48 21.72 -9.43
CA HIS A 38 -20.78 21.43 -10.84
C HIS A 38 -21.04 22.69 -11.69
N SER A 39 -21.25 23.86 -11.08
CA SER A 39 -21.29 25.13 -11.80
C SER A 39 -20.05 25.95 -11.45
N PRO A 40 -19.66 26.92 -12.30
CA PRO A 40 -18.69 27.94 -11.92
C PRO A 40 -19.08 28.61 -10.59
N PHE A 41 -18.09 28.94 -9.76
CA PHE A 41 -18.31 29.77 -8.58
C PHE A 41 -18.67 31.20 -9.01
N ALA A 42 -19.78 31.72 -8.48
CA ALA A 42 -20.19 33.09 -8.69
C ALA A 42 -19.33 34.05 -7.84
N GLU A 43 -19.21 35.31 -8.27
CA GLU A 43 -18.45 36.32 -7.52
C GLU A 43 -18.95 36.50 -6.09
N ARG A 44 -20.27 36.44 -5.86
CA ARG A 44 -20.84 36.51 -4.50
C ARG A 44 -20.36 35.37 -3.60
N GLU A 45 -20.15 34.18 -4.17
CA GLU A 45 -19.66 33.01 -3.44
C GLU A 45 -18.17 33.14 -3.14
N THR A 46 -17.36 33.58 -4.10
CA THR A 46 -15.93 33.80 -3.87
C THR A 46 -15.69 34.94 -2.87
N THR A 47 -16.48 36.01 -2.91
CA THR A 47 -16.46 37.06 -1.87
C THR A 47 -16.80 36.52 -0.49
N ALA A 48 -17.79 35.63 -0.38
CA ALA A 48 -18.15 35.01 0.89
C ALA A 48 -17.01 34.14 1.44
N VAL A 49 -16.35 33.35 0.59
CA VAL A 49 -15.16 32.57 0.97
C VAL A 49 -14.02 33.48 1.40
N ARG A 50 -13.75 34.56 0.67
CA ARG A 50 -12.70 35.54 1.02
C ARG A 50 -12.94 36.17 2.38
N ARG A 51 -14.18 36.56 2.67
CA ARG A 51 -14.56 37.09 3.99
C ARG A 51 -14.38 36.04 5.09
N PHE A 52 -14.84 34.81 4.87
CA PHE A 52 -14.65 33.72 5.81
C PHE A 52 -13.17 33.48 6.13
N ALA A 53 -12.34 33.47 5.08
CA ALA A 53 -10.91 33.25 5.22
C ALA A 53 -10.23 34.40 5.98
N ALA A 54 -10.58 35.65 5.69
CA ALA A 54 -10.05 36.82 6.38
C ALA A 54 -10.44 36.87 7.86
N GLU A 55 -11.70 36.55 8.20
CA GLU A 55 -12.20 36.54 9.59
C GLU A 55 -11.53 35.46 10.45
N ARG A 56 -11.12 34.34 9.84
CA ARG A 56 -10.56 33.17 10.54
C ARG A 56 -9.08 32.94 10.26
N GLN A 57 -8.45 33.87 9.56
CA GLN A 57 -7.03 33.81 9.17
C GLN A 57 -6.66 32.56 8.35
N PHE A 58 -7.60 32.02 7.57
CA PHE A 58 -7.27 31.00 6.56
C PHE A 58 -6.57 31.66 5.37
N ASP A 59 -5.65 30.94 4.76
CA ASP A 59 -5.08 31.31 3.47
C ASP A 59 -5.86 30.71 2.32
N LEU A 60 -5.93 31.47 1.24
CA LEU A 60 -6.54 31.05 -0.01
C LEU A 60 -5.42 30.54 -0.93
N ALA A 61 -5.42 29.24 -1.20
CA ALA A 61 -4.50 28.66 -2.18
C ALA A 61 -5.06 28.77 -3.60
N TRP A 62 -6.37 28.67 -3.76
CA TRP A 62 -7.02 28.87 -5.06
C TRP A 62 -8.47 29.32 -4.92
N TYR A 63 -8.87 30.29 -5.73
CA TYR A 63 -10.25 30.50 -6.14
C TYR A 63 -10.24 31.15 -7.53
N PRO A 64 -11.34 31.09 -8.31
CA PRO A 64 -11.37 31.70 -9.64
C PRO A 64 -11.11 33.21 -9.57
N GLY A 65 -10.01 33.68 -10.16
CA GLY A 65 -9.64 35.09 -10.16
C GLY A 65 -8.82 35.56 -8.95
N ILE A 66 -8.24 34.64 -8.16
CA ILE A 66 -7.37 34.99 -7.04
C ILE A 66 -6.19 35.87 -7.46
N ALA A 67 -5.94 36.94 -6.70
CA ALA A 67 -4.72 37.73 -6.85
C ALA A 67 -3.55 37.06 -6.09
N PRO A 68 -2.32 37.05 -6.64
CA PRO A 68 -1.16 36.44 -5.96
C PRO A 68 -0.86 37.04 -4.58
N SER A 69 -1.22 38.31 -4.34
CA SER A 69 -1.06 38.99 -3.06
C SER A 69 -2.03 38.54 -1.97
N GLU A 70 -3.09 37.81 -2.33
CA GLU A 70 -4.06 37.24 -1.37
C GLU A 70 -3.67 35.84 -0.90
N ALA A 71 -2.74 35.19 -1.61
CA ALA A 71 -2.23 33.88 -1.24
C ALA A 71 -1.11 33.99 -0.19
N ASN A 72 -0.94 32.93 0.60
CA ASN A 72 0.22 32.74 1.48
C ASN A 72 0.47 33.91 2.46
N ARG A 73 -0.59 34.51 3.01
CA ARG A 73 -0.56 35.71 3.85
C ARG A 73 -0.36 35.40 5.33
N TYR A 74 -1.16 34.49 5.88
CA TYR A 74 -1.21 34.19 7.32
C TYR A 74 -0.23 33.05 7.68
N HIS A 75 -0.31 31.93 6.97
CA HIS A 75 0.47 30.72 7.13
C HIS A 75 1.56 30.65 6.06
N ARG A 76 2.53 31.55 6.16
CA ARG A 76 3.61 31.70 5.17
C ARG A 76 4.42 30.42 5.01
N MET A 77 4.32 29.83 3.83
CA MET A 77 5.12 28.70 3.38
C MET A 77 6.30 29.17 2.55
N VAL A 78 7.43 28.48 2.68
CA VAL A 78 8.56 28.61 1.77
C VAL A 78 8.13 28.09 0.39
N PRO A 79 8.41 28.81 -0.71
CA PRO A 79 8.03 28.38 -2.04
C PRO A 79 8.52 26.96 -2.39
N PRO A 80 7.76 26.19 -3.18
CA PRO A 80 6.44 26.55 -3.72
C PRO A 80 5.33 26.48 -2.66
N SER A 81 4.56 27.56 -2.55
CA SER A 81 3.35 27.64 -1.72
C SER A 81 2.23 26.77 -2.30
N LEU A 82 1.15 26.57 -1.54
CA LEU A 82 -0.02 25.85 -2.05
C LEU A 82 -0.69 26.58 -3.23
N HIS A 83 -0.52 27.90 -3.31
CA HIS A 83 -0.99 28.68 -4.46
C HIS A 83 -0.16 28.41 -5.72
N ASP A 84 1.18 28.42 -5.60
CA ASP A 84 2.09 28.10 -6.71
C ASP A 84 1.81 26.69 -7.23
N ALA A 85 1.58 25.75 -6.32
CA ALA A 85 1.20 24.38 -6.64
C ALA A 85 -0.17 24.30 -7.33
N ALA A 86 -1.17 25.07 -6.88
CA ALA A 86 -2.48 25.12 -7.51
C ALA A 86 -2.42 25.69 -8.94
N LEU A 87 -1.66 26.76 -9.15
CA LEU A 87 -1.39 27.35 -10.46
C LEU A 87 -0.73 26.33 -11.40
N ALA A 88 0.34 25.69 -10.95
CA ALA A 88 1.05 24.69 -11.75
C ALA A 88 0.15 23.48 -12.10
N LEU A 89 -0.70 23.04 -11.17
CA LEU A 89 -1.64 21.95 -11.40
C LEU A 89 -2.78 22.32 -12.35
N LEU A 90 -3.23 23.57 -12.38
CA LEU A 90 -4.28 24.02 -13.31
C LEU A 90 -3.72 24.43 -14.68
N GLY A 91 -2.45 24.80 -14.77
CA GLY A 91 -1.79 25.26 -15.98
C GLY A 91 -1.19 24.15 -16.86
N SER A 92 -0.47 24.57 -17.91
CA SER A 92 0.23 23.69 -18.85
C SER A 92 1.42 22.94 -18.23
N GLU A 93 1.98 23.46 -17.14
CA GLU A 93 3.14 22.87 -16.45
C GLU A 93 2.77 21.68 -15.54
N ARG A 94 1.49 21.28 -15.48
CA ARG A 94 0.98 20.23 -14.60
C ARG A 94 1.84 18.97 -14.61
N SER A 95 2.17 18.45 -15.79
CA SER A 95 2.96 17.21 -15.93
C SER A 95 4.38 17.36 -15.37
N ALA A 96 5.04 18.50 -15.64
CA ALA A 96 6.37 18.80 -15.12
C ALA A 96 6.34 18.99 -13.60
N PHE A 97 5.33 19.71 -13.08
CA PHE A 97 5.13 19.90 -11.65
C PHE A 97 4.88 18.59 -10.92
N LEU A 98 3.96 17.75 -11.43
CA LEU A 98 3.72 16.41 -10.89
C LEU A 98 4.99 15.56 -10.90
N ALA A 99 5.83 15.64 -11.93
CA ALA A 99 7.07 14.87 -11.98
C ALA A 99 8.14 15.39 -11.01
N GLY A 100 8.27 16.71 -10.86
CA GLY A 100 9.29 17.38 -10.05
C GLY A 100 8.94 17.57 -8.57
N TYR A 101 7.66 17.48 -8.20
CA TYR A 101 7.25 17.68 -6.81
C TYR A 101 7.84 16.62 -5.89
N LYS A 102 8.24 17.05 -4.69
CA LYS A 102 8.86 16.20 -3.66
C LYS A 102 8.01 14.95 -3.39
N PHE A 103 6.71 15.12 -3.16
CA PHE A 103 5.78 14.02 -2.86
C PHE A 103 5.00 13.51 -4.06
N ASP A 104 4.53 12.26 -4.03
CA ASP A 104 3.59 11.72 -5.02
C ASP A 104 2.19 12.30 -4.82
N ILE A 105 1.90 13.36 -5.57
CA ILE A 105 0.62 14.07 -5.58
C ILE A 105 -0.22 13.77 -6.82
N ARG A 106 0.09 12.69 -7.55
CA ARG A 106 -0.69 12.29 -8.72
C ARG A 106 -2.14 12.01 -8.32
N PRO A 107 -3.14 12.34 -9.17
CA PRO A 107 -4.55 12.06 -8.91
C PRO A 107 -4.77 10.60 -8.48
N ALA A 108 -5.60 10.38 -7.47
CA ALA A 108 -6.10 9.05 -7.16
C ALA A 108 -7.20 8.69 -8.16
N THR A 109 -7.01 7.62 -8.91
CA THR A 109 -7.97 7.11 -9.91
C THR A 109 -8.26 5.64 -9.61
N ASP A 110 -9.19 5.02 -10.32
CA ASP A 110 -9.54 3.61 -10.11
C ASP A 110 -8.34 2.66 -10.32
N ASP A 111 -7.45 2.96 -11.27
CA ASP A 111 -6.18 2.24 -11.46
C ASP A 111 -5.14 2.49 -10.35
N ARG A 112 -5.33 3.54 -9.53
CA ARG A 112 -4.44 3.91 -8.43
C ARG A 112 -5.22 4.41 -7.20
N PRO A 113 -5.99 3.53 -6.53
CA PRO A 113 -6.95 3.94 -5.49
C PRO A 113 -6.29 4.36 -4.15
N PHE A 114 -4.97 4.50 -4.11
CA PHE A 114 -4.20 4.74 -2.89
C PHE A 114 -3.98 6.24 -2.65
N PHE A 115 -4.97 6.90 -2.05
CA PHE A 115 -4.91 8.34 -1.76
C PHE A 115 -3.74 8.70 -0.83
N TYR A 116 -3.50 7.94 0.23
CA TYR A 116 -2.44 8.25 1.22
C TYR A 116 -1.01 7.91 0.78
N ARG A 117 -0.84 7.37 -0.43
CA ARG A 117 0.49 7.09 -1.00
C ARG A 117 1.14 8.38 -1.48
N PHE A 118 2.01 8.97 -0.65
CA PHE A 118 2.76 10.19 -0.96
C PHE A 118 4.26 9.95 -1.17
N PHE A 119 4.76 8.77 -0.80
CA PHE A 119 6.19 8.47 -0.79
C PHE A 119 6.78 8.36 -2.21
N ARG A 120 8.00 8.89 -2.37
CA ARG A 120 8.85 8.68 -3.56
C ARG A 120 10.23 8.20 -3.13
N TRP A 121 10.75 7.19 -3.81
CA TRP A 121 12.11 6.68 -3.58
C TRP A 121 13.21 7.74 -3.72
N LYS A 122 13.01 8.73 -4.61
CA LYS A 122 13.94 9.85 -4.79
C LYS A 122 14.10 10.74 -3.54
N LEU A 123 13.12 10.75 -2.63
CA LEU A 123 13.20 11.49 -1.37
C LEU A 123 14.04 10.78 -0.31
N LEU A 124 14.28 9.47 -0.46
CA LEU A 124 14.92 8.67 0.59
C LEU A 124 16.29 9.21 1.01
N PRO A 125 17.21 9.62 0.10
CA PRO A 125 18.49 10.19 0.50
C PRO A 125 18.35 11.48 1.32
N GLU A 126 17.42 12.36 0.95
CA GLU A 126 17.14 13.63 1.66
C GLU A 126 16.58 13.35 3.07
N LEU A 127 15.64 12.41 3.19
CA LEU A 127 15.04 12.02 4.48
C LEU A 127 16.07 11.35 5.41
N VAL A 128 17.00 10.56 4.85
CA VAL A 128 18.11 9.98 5.61
C VAL A 128 19.10 11.05 6.07
N ALA A 129 19.41 12.05 5.22
CA ALA A 129 20.25 13.18 5.61
C ALA A 129 19.62 14.00 6.75
N LEU A 130 18.30 14.16 6.73
CA LEU A 130 17.52 14.87 7.76
C LEU A 130 17.11 13.98 8.95
N ARG A 131 17.69 12.78 9.10
CA ARG A 131 17.32 11.82 10.17
C ARG A 131 17.42 12.40 11.58
N VAL A 132 18.42 13.26 11.82
CA VAL A 132 18.67 13.90 13.12
C VAL A 132 17.58 14.92 13.47
N GLN A 133 16.90 15.48 12.47
CA GLN A 133 15.83 16.46 12.63
C GLN A 133 14.43 15.83 12.58
N GLY A 134 14.34 14.49 12.66
CA GLY A 134 13.06 13.77 12.59
C GLY A 134 12.55 13.54 11.16
N GLY A 135 13.37 13.71 10.13
CA GLY A 135 12.99 13.45 8.72
C GLY A 135 12.43 12.04 8.47
N LEU A 136 12.84 11.06 9.29
CA LEU A 136 12.34 9.69 9.22
C LEU A 136 10.88 9.52 9.71
N VAL A 137 10.37 10.45 10.52
CA VAL A 137 8.96 10.44 10.98
C VAL A 137 8.01 10.87 9.85
N PHE A 138 8.51 11.69 8.91
CA PHE A 138 7.77 12.13 7.72
C PHE A 138 7.85 11.14 6.55
N VAL A 139 8.67 10.09 6.66
CA VAL A 139 8.61 8.96 5.74
C VAL A 139 7.27 8.27 6.00
N ASP A 140 6.52 7.98 4.95
CA ASP A 140 5.44 6.99 4.98
C ASP A 140 6.07 5.63 5.37
N SER A 141 6.22 5.43 6.68
CA SER A 141 7.13 4.46 7.28
C SER A 141 6.78 3.03 6.89
N GLY A 142 5.54 2.79 6.44
CA GLY A 142 5.09 1.51 5.91
C GLY A 142 5.98 0.96 4.80
N TYR A 143 6.41 1.79 3.84
CA TYR A 143 7.27 1.32 2.74
C TYR A 143 8.68 0.94 3.21
N LEU A 144 9.26 1.77 4.08
CA LEU A 144 10.61 1.53 4.59
C LEU A 144 10.62 0.31 5.53
N VAL A 145 9.64 0.19 6.42
CA VAL A 145 9.45 -0.97 7.29
C VAL A 145 9.26 -2.24 6.45
N SER A 146 8.45 -2.18 5.39
CA SER A 146 8.26 -3.33 4.49
C SER A 146 9.55 -3.73 3.77
N LEU A 147 10.34 -2.74 3.30
CA LEU A 147 11.63 -3.00 2.67
C LEU A 147 12.63 -3.61 3.65
N LEU A 148 12.73 -3.08 4.86
CA LEU A 148 13.60 -3.59 5.92
C LEU A 148 13.19 -5.01 6.33
N ALA A 149 11.89 -5.27 6.47
CA ALA A 149 11.36 -6.59 6.76
C ALA A 149 11.68 -7.58 5.62
N LEU A 150 11.58 -7.16 4.35
CA LEU A 150 11.96 -7.97 3.20
C LEU A 150 13.46 -8.30 3.24
N LEU A 151 14.33 -7.32 3.48
CA LEU A 151 15.77 -7.54 3.59
C LEU A 151 16.11 -8.50 4.74
N GLN A 152 15.45 -8.33 5.90
CA GLN A 152 15.59 -9.24 7.04
C GLN A 152 15.14 -10.67 6.69
N ALA A 153 14.00 -10.82 6.02
CA ALA A 153 13.49 -12.12 5.59
C ALA A 153 14.43 -12.81 4.59
N VAL A 154 14.99 -12.05 3.62
CA VAL A 154 15.97 -12.57 2.66
C VAL A 154 17.26 -12.99 3.37
N ALA A 155 17.78 -12.17 4.28
CA ALA A 155 18.97 -12.51 5.06
C ALA A 155 18.74 -13.77 5.90
N ALA A 156 17.61 -13.86 6.59
CA ALA A 156 17.22 -15.04 7.35
C ALA A 156 17.10 -16.28 6.46
N ALA A 157 16.50 -16.16 5.27
CA ALA A 157 16.39 -17.27 4.32
C ALA A 157 17.77 -17.75 3.84
N ILE A 158 18.69 -16.84 3.55
CA ILE A 158 20.07 -17.20 3.16
C ILE A 158 20.77 -17.96 4.30
N ILE A 159 20.68 -17.43 5.53
CA ILE A 159 21.37 -18.00 6.69
C ILE A 159 20.76 -19.34 7.13
N LEU A 160 19.43 -19.44 7.19
CA LEU A 160 18.75 -20.60 7.75
C LEU A 160 18.48 -21.70 6.72
N ILE A 161 18.42 -21.36 5.43
CA ILE A 161 18.13 -22.32 4.35
C ILE A 161 19.39 -22.56 3.51
N LEU A 162 19.92 -21.54 2.83
CA LEU A 162 20.98 -21.76 1.84
C LEU A 162 22.32 -22.16 2.45
N LEU A 163 22.69 -21.58 3.60
CA LEU A 163 23.95 -21.86 4.30
C LEU A 163 24.08 -23.34 4.73
N PRO A 164 23.10 -23.98 5.41
CA PRO A 164 23.17 -25.41 5.72
C PRO A 164 23.04 -26.32 4.49
N LEU A 165 22.42 -25.85 3.41
CA LEU A 165 22.30 -26.59 2.15
C LEU A 165 23.62 -26.63 1.34
N ALA A 166 24.48 -25.61 1.48
CA ALA A 166 25.74 -25.52 0.74
C ALA A 166 26.71 -26.71 0.93
N PRO A 167 27.01 -27.18 2.17
CA PRO A 167 27.84 -28.38 2.36
C PRO A 167 27.14 -29.65 1.86
N LEU A 168 25.82 -29.76 2.08
CA LEU A 168 25.02 -30.93 1.69
C LEU A 168 24.90 -31.10 0.16
N ALA A 169 24.89 -29.99 -0.59
CA ALA A 169 24.91 -29.99 -2.05
C ALA A 169 26.23 -30.50 -2.63
N ARG A 170 27.35 -30.31 -1.90
CA ARG A 170 28.68 -30.76 -2.31
C ARG A 170 28.84 -32.28 -2.18
N GLU A 171 28.22 -32.88 -1.17
CA GLU A 171 28.25 -34.33 -0.91
C GLU A 171 27.26 -35.14 -1.77
N ARG A 172 26.20 -34.51 -2.30
CA ARG A 172 25.12 -35.17 -3.06
C ARG A 172 25.41 -35.38 -4.55
N ARG A 173 26.66 -35.21 -5.02
CA ARG A 173 27.08 -35.61 -6.38
C ARG A 173 27.20 -37.14 -6.55
N LYS A 174 26.26 -37.90 -5.99
CA LYS A 174 26.14 -39.35 -6.24
C LYS A 174 25.37 -39.57 -7.55
N PRO A 175 25.82 -40.49 -8.43
CA PRO A 175 25.09 -40.81 -9.65
C PRO A 175 23.70 -41.36 -9.30
N GLY A 176 22.64 -40.80 -9.89
CA GLY A 176 21.23 -41.19 -9.69
C GLY A 176 20.37 -40.25 -8.85
N ALA A 177 20.93 -39.15 -8.30
CA ALA A 177 20.13 -38.17 -7.56
C ALA A 177 19.18 -37.37 -8.50
N PRO A 178 17.93 -37.10 -8.08
CA PRO A 178 17.02 -36.24 -8.85
C PRO A 178 17.62 -34.84 -9.01
N ALA A 179 17.37 -34.23 -10.18
CA ALA A 179 17.94 -32.93 -10.50
C ALA A 179 17.50 -31.86 -9.48
N TRP A 180 18.47 -31.10 -8.95
CA TRP A 180 18.27 -30.13 -7.87
C TRP A 180 17.15 -29.11 -8.14
N TRP A 181 16.96 -28.72 -9.41
CA TRP A 181 15.90 -27.80 -9.83
C TRP A 181 14.51 -28.39 -9.59
N ARG A 182 14.29 -29.69 -9.80
CA ARG A 182 12.99 -30.35 -9.55
C ARG A 182 12.62 -30.28 -8.07
N ILE A 183 13.61 -30.49 -7.19
CA ILE A 183 13.43 -30.37 -5.74
C ILE A 183 13.16 -28.92 -5.37
N ALA A 184 13.92 -27.97 -5.92
CA ALA A 184 13.73 -26.54 -5.66
C ALA A 184 12.33 -26.08 -6.07
N PHE A 185 11.85 -26.43 -7.28
CA PHE A 185 10.49 -26.11 -7.70
C PHE A 185 9.43 -26.79 -6.84
N TYR A 186 9.62 -28.05 -6.46
CA TYR A 186 8.70 -28.75 -5.57
C TYR A 186 8.51 -27.99 -4.25
N PHE A 187 9.59 -27.63 -3.57
CA PHE A 187 9.52 -26.87 -2.31
C PHE A 187 9.03 -25.43 -2.50
N LEU A 188 9.40 -24.78 -3.61
CA LEU A 188 8.91 -23.45 -3.95
C LEU A 188 7.39 -23.43 -4.10
N PHE A 189 6.83 -24.36 -4.88
CA PHE A 189 5.38 -24.44 -5.08
C PHE A 189 4.65 -24.88 -3.80
N LEU A 190 5.24 -25.78 -3.01
CA LEU A 190 4.67 -26.18 -1.73
C LEU A 190 4.60 -24.98 -0.76
N GLY A 191 5.69 -24.21 -0.65
CA GLY A 191 5.74 -23.01 0.18
C GLY A 191 4.82 -21.90 -0.33
N LEU A 192 4.78 -21.68 -1.65
CA LEU A 192 3.89 -20.70 -2.27
C LEU A 192 2.42 -21.07 -2.05
N ALA A 193 2.04 -22.33 -2.22
CA ALA A 193 0.69 -22.81 -1.96
C ALA A 193 0.32 -22.62 -0.48
N PHE A 194 1.23 -22.95 0.44
CA PHE A 194 1.04 -22.72 1.87
C PHE A 194 0.79 -21.24 2.18
N LEU A 195 1.64 -20.34 1.67
CA LEU A 195 1.50 -18.89 1.85
C LEU A 195 0.20 -18.34 1.26
N LEU A 196 -0.19 -18.78 0.06
CA LEU A 196 -1.44 -18.34 -0.57
C LEU A 196 -2.67 -18.73 0.24
N VAL A 197 -2.70 -19.97 0.76
CA VAL A 197 -3.76 -20.43 1.64
C VAL A 197 -3.76 -19.59 2.92
N GLU A 198 -2.61 -19.42 3.57
CA GLU A 198 -2.46 -18.65 4.80
C GLU A 198 -2.95 -17.20 4.65
N ILE A 199 -2.54 -16.50 3.59
CA ILE A 199 -2.97 -15.12 3.29
C ILE A 199 -4.50 -15.04 3.09
N GLY A 200 -5.09 -16.02 2.38
CA GLY A 200 -6.54 -16.10 2.20
C GLY A 200 -7.28 -16.22 3.54
N PHE A 201 -6.77 -17.07 4.45
CA PHE A 201 -7.33 -17.21 5.79
C PHE A 201 -7.15 -15.95 6.65
N ILE A 202 -6.00 -15.27 6.57
CA ILE A 202 -5.77 -14.00 7.28
C ILE A 202 -6.85 -12.97 6.90
N HIS A 203 -7.13 -12.79 5.60
CA HIS A 203 -8.16 -11.83 5.15
C HIS A 203 -9.56 -12.23 5.64
N ARG A 204 -9.91 -13.51 5.55
CA ARG A 204 -11.24 -13.97 5.96
C ARG A 204 -11.42 -13.89 7.48
N PHE A 205 -10.40 -14.27 8.25
CA PHE A 205 -10.42 -14.16 9.71
C PHE A 205 -10.29 -12.72 10.20
N SER A 206 -9.69 -11.81 9.44
CA SER A 206 -9.73 -10.38 9.78
C SER A 206 -11.15 -9.83 9.81
N LEU A 207 -12.05 -10.34 8.97
CA LEU A 207 -13.48 -9.98 9.01
C LEU A 207 -14.18 -10.56 10.24
N PHE A 208 -13.79 -11.77 10.66
CA PHE A 208 -14.41 -12.46 11.81
C PHE A 208 -13.93 -11.93 13.16
N LEU A 209 -12.61 -11.74 13.32
CA LEU A 209 -12.00 -11.27 14.57
C LEU A 209 -12.06 -9.75 14.74
N GLY A 210 -12.47 -9.00 13.70
CA GLY A 210 -12.63 -7.54 13.72
C GLY A 210 -11.33 -6.74 13.84
N HIS A 211 -10.19 -7.39 14.11
CA HIS A 211 -8.89 -6.73 14.25
C HIS A 211 -7.79 -7.45 13.45
N PRO A 212 -7.15 -6.79 12.45
CA PRO A 212 -6.19 -7.40 11.55
C PRO A 212 -4.99 -8.05 12.26
N LEU A 213 -4.45 -7.40 13.30
CA LEU A 213 -3.28 -7.95 14.02
C LEU A 213 -3.61 -9.26 14.72
N THR A 214 -4.81 -9.37 15.30
CA THR A 214 -5.24 -10.57 16.01
C THR A 214 -5.48 -11.70 15.02
N ALA A 215 -6.10 -11.39 13.87
CA ALA A 215 -6.29 -12.35 12.80
C ALA A 215 -4.96 -12.90 12.27
N ILE A 216 -3.98 -12.03 12.03
CA ILE A 216 -2.64 -12.45 11.61
C ILE A 216 -2.01 -13.37 12.66
N ALA A 217 -1.95 -12.94 13.93
CA ALA A 217 -1.30 -13.71 14.98
C ALA A 217 -1.91 -15.10 15.19
N VAL A 218 -3.25 -15.17 15.27
CA VAL A 218 -3.96 -16.44 15.46
C VAL A 218 -3.78 -17.35 14.25
N THR A 219 -3.94 -16.82 13.03
CA THR A 219 -3.81 -17.61 11.80
C THR A 219 -2.40 -18.19 11.68
N LEU A 220 -1.36 -17.35 11.81
CA LEU A 220 0.03 -17.79 11.76
C LEU A 220 0.30 -18.86 12.82
N ALA A 221 -0.09 -18.61 14.08
CA ALA A 221 0.16 -19.57 15.16
C ALA A 221 -0.51 -20.94 14.90
N SER A 222 -1.77 -20.94 14.48
CA SER A 222 -2.50 -22.17 14.17
C SER A 222 -1.89 -22.92 12.98
N PHE A 223 -1.49 -22.21 11.92
CA PHE A 223 -0.87 -22.80 10.74
C PHE A 223 0.51 -23.37 11.07
N LEU A 224 1.36 -22.64 11.80
CA LEU A 224 2.70 -23.11 12.18
C LEU A 224 2.65 -24.33 13.11
N VAL A 225 1.77 -24.33 14.12
CA VAL A 225 1.61 -25.48 15.02
C VAL A 225 1.12 -26.71 14.24
N SER A 226 0.12 -26.53 13.39
CA SER A 226 -0.42 -27.62 12.56
C SER A 226 0.61 -28.16 11.57
N ALA A 227 1.41 -27.28 10.95
CA ALA A 227 2.50 -27.66 10.06
C ALA A 227 3.60 -28.42 10.82
N GLY A 228 3.94 -28.00 12.03
CA GLY A 228 4.89 -28.71 12.90
C GLY A 228 4.42 -30.13 13.26
N VAL A 229 3.16 -30.26 13.69
CA VAL A 229 2.55 -31.56 13.99
C VAL A 229 2.48 -32.44 12.73
N GLY A 230 2.01 -31.89 11.61
CA GLY A 230 1.92 -32.59 10.33
C GLY A 230 3.29 -33.08 9.84
N SER A 231 4.33 -32.26 9.97
CA SER A 231 5.71 -32.63 9.64
C SER A 231 6.20 -33.80 10.49
N GLY A 232 5.98 -33.76 11.82
CA GLY A 232 6.36 -34.85 12.73
C GLY A 232 5.61 -36.17 12.47
N MET A 233 4.37 -36.10 11.99
CA MET A 233 3.59 -37.29 11.63
C MET A 233 3.90 -37.82 10.22
N SER A 234 4.41 -36.98 9.33
CA SER A 234 4.59 -37.29 7.90
C SER A 234 5.46 -38.53 7.65
N GLY A 235 6.54 -38.72 8.42
CA GLY A 235 7.42 -39.89 8.29
C GLY A 235 6.70 -41.20 8.53
N ARG A 236 5.88 -41.27 9.59
CA ARG A 236 5.09 -42.48 9.92
C ARG A 236 4.02 -42.79 8.87
N PHE A 237 3.39 -41.76 8.31
CA PHE A 237 2.40 -41.93 7.24
C PHE A 237 3.05 -42.37 5.92
N ALA A 238 4.22 -41.82 5.58
CA ALA A 238 4.97 -42.21 4.40
C ALA A 238 5.48 -43.66 4.49
N GLU A 239 5.94 -44.09 5.66
CA GLU A 239 6.34 -45.50 5.89
C GLU A 239 5.14 -46.46 5.76
N ARG A 240 3.98 -46.08 6.30
CA ARG A 240 2.78 -46.91 6.28
C ARG A 240 2.08 -46.95 4.91
N TRP A 241 2.13 -45.85 4.15
CA TRP A 241 1.41 -45.69 2.86
C TRP A 241 2.29 -44.99 1.80
N PRO A 242 3.36 -45.63 1.32
CA PRO A 242 4.41 -44.98 0.52
C PRO A 242 3.91 -44.34 -0.78
N ASN A 243 2.94 -44.98 -1.46
CA ASN A 243 2.39 -44.48 -2.72
C ASN A 243 1.11 -43.65 -2.56
N ALA A 244 0.48 -43.69 -1.38
CA ALA A 244 -0.82 -43.06 -1.14
C ALA A 244 -0.77 -41.84 -0.21
N ALA A 245 0.32 -41.64 0.54
CA ALA A 245 0.42 -40.54 1.51
C ALA A 245 0.24 -39.15 0.87
N ILE A 246 0.92 -38.88 -0.25
CA ILE A 246 0.82 -37.60 -0.97
C ILE A 246 -0.57 -37.38 -1.56
N PRO A 247 -1.13 -38.29 -2.38
CA PRO A 247 -2.47 -38.06 -2.95
C PRO A 247 -3.55 -38.02 -1.86
N LEU A 248 -3.41 -38.76 -0.77
CA LEU A 248 -4.34 -38.67 0.38
C LEU A 248 -4.25 -37.30 1.06
N ALA A 249 -3.04 -36.77 1.26
CA ALA A 249 -2.87 -35.43 1.82
C ALA A 249 -3.47 -34.35 0.92
N VAL A 250 -3.23 -34.43 -0.39
CA VAL A 250 -3.82 -33.52 -1.38
C VAL A 250 -5.35 -33.65 -1.37
N ALA A 251 -5.89 -34.86 -1.38
CA ALA A 251 -7.33 -35.10 -1.32
C ALA A 251 -7.95 -34.55 -0.03
N ALA A 252 -7.28 -34.73 1.11
CA ALA A 252 -7.71 -34.18 2.38
C ALA A 252 -7.73 -32.64 2.36
N ILE A 253 -6.67 -32.00 1.84
CA ILE A 253 -6.61 -30.53 1.72
C ILE A 253 -7.72 -30.01 0.80
N VAL A 254 -7.92 -30.63 -0.35
CA VAL A 254 -8.98 -30.25 -1.30
C VAL A 254 -10.35 -30.45 -0.66
N ALA A 255 -10.61 -31.60 -0.03
CA ALA A 255 -11.88 -31.86 0.64
C ALA A 255 -12.16 -30.84 1.76
N LEU A 256 -11.18 -30.57 2.62
CA LEU A 256 -11.33 -29.60 3.72
C LEU A 256 -11.55 -28.19 3.19
N GLY A 257 -10.82 -27.80 2.13
CA GLY A 257 -10.99 -26.52 1.45
C GLY A 257 -12.36 -26.37 0.79
N THR A 258 -12.85 -27.41 0.11
CA THR A 258 -14.20 -27.43 -0.48
C THR A 258 -15.28 -27.35 0.59
N VAL A 259 -15.17 -28.13 1.67
CA VAL A 259 -16.10 -28.06 2.80
C VAL A 259 -16.11 -26.65 3.40
N TYR A 260 -14.95 -26.04 3.61
CA TYR A 260 -14.85 -24.68 4.09
C TYR A 260 -15.56 -23.68 3.15
N ILE A 261 -15.32 -23.75 1.84
CA ILE A 261 -15.94 -22.84 0.87
C ILE A 261 -17.47 -23.00 0.81
N LEU A 262 -17.99 -24.22 0.96
CA LEU A 262 -19.43 -24.50 0.84
C LEU A 262 -20.20 -24.25 2.15
N VAL A 263 -19.60 -24.55 3.30
CA VAL A 263 -20.29 -24.53 4.60
C VAL A 263 -20.14 -23.17 5.29
N LEU A 264 -19.06 -22.43 5.02
CA LEU A 264 -18.81 -21.15 5.68
C LEU A 264 -19.81 -20.06 5.22
N PRO A 265 -20.10 -19.83 3.93
CA PRO A 265 -21.05 -18.81 3.51
C PRO A 265 -22.45 -18.91 4.17
N PRO A 266 -23.10 -20.08 4.27
CA PRO A 266 -24.42 -20.19 4.90
C PRO A 266 -24.39 -20.08 6.43
N LEU A 267 -23.24 -20.27 7.10
CA LEU A 267 -23.10 -20.05 8.54
C LEU A 267 -22.93 -18.56 8.92
N PHE A 268 -22.53 -17.73 7.95
CA PHE A 268 -22.28 -16.30 8.14
C PHE A 268 -23.23 -15.40 7.31
N ALA A 269 -24.26 -15.98 6.70
CA ALA A 269 -25.39 -15.29 6.09
C ALA A 269 -26.53 -15.18 7.12
#